data_AF-A0A6P1J9U0-F1
#
_entry.id   AF-A0A6P1J9U0-F1
#
_cell.length_a   1.000
_cell.length_b   1.000
_cell.length_c   1.000
_cell.angle_alpha   90.00
_cell.angle_beta   90.00
_cell.angle_gamma   90.00
#
_symmetry.space_group_name_H-M   'P 1'
#
loop_
_entity.id
_entity.type
_entity.pdbx_description
1 polymer ?
#
loop_
_entity_poly.entity_id
_entity_poly.type
_entity_poly.pdbx_seq_one_letter_code
_entity_poly.pdbx_strand_id
1 'polypeptide(L)'
;MKNQKGVTLLEIMIALVVFATIAVGVTRLINVAVEDTEISVAAAHSKSIGQAASAYIKDNYAVLQTVATPTTPALVRVEDLVTQGYLETGFSTHNGRGQAACVLVLQPTAGRLNGLVITEGGEAYDDLALGQLAATIGGSGAGVYTANPTNIRGAMGGFDFPVGAYGNPNHLGQRCDGSGGTIAFEAGHPAVSLWFGEALATAPTLYRDQVPGDPSLNTMNTPILLGVGTIQTAGAACSPRGALARDTVGGVLTCEEDVWRRAGSTYWRDPVANAGMLGLCDAAGRGQTRVVLTPSVGTGPRAYTCDGTGAWAALGVDDTGSIRVEGTATINRLAGTLEIAEIAAAGAACVRNGSIAREVDGKFLSCQAGVWTAAGGGGEAGMYAFFDRATCPDGWVAANGTNGTRDLRGEFIRGWDAGRGVDSARGLGSSQLDALQQITGTFHNFEEPFGSGWGAFAGQSPGSRWYGGSYYPSAPVYMTFDSARVTRSAAETRGRNVALLACMKEL
;
A
#
# COMPACT_ATOMS: atom_id res chain seq x y z
N MET A 1 -80.47 -37.54 74.64
CA MET A 1 -79.13 -36.99 74.33
C MET A 1 -78.17 -38.17 74.14
N LYS A 2 -77.26 -38.05 73.16
CA LYS A 2 -76.48 -39.13 72.51
C LYS A 2 -75.84 -40.16 73.46
N ASN A 3 -76.07 -41.45 73.18
CA ASN A 3 -75.32 -42.56 73.76
C ASN A 3 -73.90 -42.59 73.16
N GLN A 4 -72.90 -42.26 73.96
CA GLN A 4 -71.51 -42.55 73.65
C GLN A 4 -71.31 -44.08 73.74
N LYS A 5 -71.05 -44.73 72.60
CA LYS A 5 -70.58 -46.11 72.58
C LYS A 5 -69.09 -46.10 72.92
N GLY A 6 -68.74 -46.66 74.08
CA GLY A 6 -67.36 -46.85 74.49
C GLY A 6 -66.66 -47.84 73.55
N VAL A 7 -65.48 -47.45 73.08
CA VAL A 7 -64.58 -48.28 72.27
C VAL A 7 -64.17 -49.49 73.10
N THR A 8 -64.35 -50.69 72.55
CA THR A 8 -64.02 -51.93 73.25
C THR A 8 -62.51 -52.16 73.21
N LEU A 9 -61.92 -52.70 74.27
CA LEU A 9 -60.47 -52.92 74.43
C LEU A 9 -59.81 -53.64 73.22
N LEU A 10 -60.60 -54.44 72.49
CA LEU A 10 -60.19 -55.13 71.27
C LEU A 10 -59.85 -54.17 70.11
N GLU A 11 -60.62 -53.09 69.93
CA GLU A 11 -60.38 -52.08 68.88
C GLU A 11 -59.11 -51.28 69.16
N ILE A 12 -58.79 -51.02 70.44
CA ILE A 12 -57.54 -50.35 70.83
C ILE A 12 -56.32 -51.27 70.62
N MET A 13 -56.45 -52.58 70.89
CA MET A 13 -55.37 -53.53 70.61
C MET A 13 -55.14 -53.73 69.11
N ILE A 14 -56.20 -53.83 68.31
CA ILE A 14 -56.08 -53.93 66.85
C ILE A 14 -55.48 -52.63 66.29
N ALA A 15 -55.92 -51.46 66.77
CA ALA A 15 -55.35 -50.18 66.36
C ALA A 15 -53.85 -50.07 66.73
N LEU A 16 -53.42 -50.55 67.90
CA LEU A 16 -52.01 -50.55 68.30
C LEU A 16 -51.16 -51.53 67.46
N VAL A 17 -51.69 -52.70 67.11
CA VAL A 17 -51.00 -53.64 66.22
C VAL A 17 -50.87 -53.05 64.81
N VAL A 18 -51.92 -52.43 64.29
CA VAL A 18 -51.89 -51.73 62.99
C VAL A 18 -50.94 -50.54 63.03
N PHE A 19 -50.91 -49.77 64.11
CA PHE A 19 -50.00 -48.63 64.26
C PHE A 19 -48.54 -49.11 64.38
N ALA A 20 -48.29 -50.23 65.07
CA ALA A 20 -46.96 -50.83 65.15
C ALA A 20 -46.50 -51.39 63.79
N THR A 21 -47.38 -52.02 63.00
CA THR A 21 -47.03 -52.51 61.65
C THR A 21 -46.83 -51.36 60.67
N ILE A 22 -47.63 -50.30 60.76
CA ILE A 22 -47.42 -49.06 59.97
C ILE A 22 -46.13 -48.37 60.40
N ALA A 23 -45.81 -48.27 61.69
CA ALA A 23 -44.56 -47.67 62.17
C ALA A 23 -43.33 -48.44 61.69
N VAL A 24 -43.38 -49.79 61.68
CA VAL A 24 -42.33 -50.64 61.10
C VAL A 24 -42.28 -50.50 59.58
N GLY A 25 -43.42 -50.38 58.89
CA GLY A 25 -43.49 -50.13 57.46
C GLY A 25 -42.93 -48.76 57.06
N VAL A 26 -43.22 -47.72 57.84
CA VAL A 26 -42.76 -46.35 57.63
C VAL A 26 -41.27 -46.22 57.95
N THR A 27 -40.77 -46.82 59.03
CA THR A 27 -39.32 -46.85 59.29
C THR A 27 -38.56 -47.62 58.21
N ARG A 28 -39.12 -48.72 57.68
CA ARG A 28 -38.56 -49.40 56.50
C ARG A 28 -38.58 -48.51 55.26
N LEU A 29 -39.67 -47.80 54.98
CA LEU A 29 -39.76 -46.88 53.85
C LEU A 29 -38.81 -45.68 53.98
N ILE A 30 -38.64 -45.14 55.19
CA ILE A 30 -37.69 -44.05 55.46
C ILE A 30 -36.26 -44.56 55.29
N ASN A 31 -35.93 -45.74 55.83
CA ASN A 31 -34.59 -46.31 55.68
C ASN A 31 -34.26 -46.62 54.22
N VAL A 32 -35.22 -47.19 53.45
CA VAL A 32 -35.07 -47.41 52.00
C VAL A 32 -34.91 -46.09 51.24
N ALA A 33 -35.68 -45.05 51.59
CA ALA A 33 -35.55 -43.74 50.95
C ALA A 33 -34.20 -43.05 51.26
N VAL A 34 -33.67 -43.22 52.48
CA VAL A 34 -32.34 -42.72 52.86
C VAL A 34 -31.25 -43.46 52.09
N GLU A 35 -31.35 -44.79 51.99
CA GLU A 35 -30.40 -45.63 51.26
C GLU A 35 -30.41 -45.33 49.75
N ASP A 36 -31.59 -45.20 49.14
CA ASP A 36 -31.72 -44.79 47.72
C ASP A 36 -31.14 -43.40 47.47
N THR A 37 -31.33 -42.46 48.42
CA THR A 37 -30.76 -41.12 48.33
C THR A 37 -29.23 -41.18 48.41
N GLU A 38 -28.69 -41.99 49.31
CA GLU A 38 -27.24 -42.18 49.46
C GLU A 38 -26.61 -42.77 48.19
N ILE A 39 -27.24 -43.80 47.61
CA ILE A 39 -26.83 -44.41 46.34
C ILE A 39 -26.85 -43.38 45.20
N SER A 40 -27.90 -42.58 45.11
CA SER A 40 -28.04 -41.54 44.08
C SER A 40 -26.98 -40.45 44.21
N VAL A 41 -26.65 -40.02 45.44
CA VAL A 41 -25.60 -39.03 45.71
C VAL A 41 -24.21 -39.61 45.37
N ALA A 42 -23.93 -40.86 45.74
CA ALA A 42 -22.67 -41.53 45.39
C ALA A 42 -22.51 -41.73 43.88
N ALA A 43 -23.61 -42.04 43.18
CA ALA A 43 -23.65 -42.08 41.71
C ALA A 43 -23.37 -40.70 41.10
N ALA A 44 -24.03 -39.65 41.59
CA ALA A 44 -23.81 -38.28 41.12
C ALA A 44 -22.37 -37.81 41.34
N HIS A 45 -21.78 -38.15 42.50
CA HIS A 45 -20.38 -37.89 42.83
C HIS A 45 -19.42 -38.56 41.83
N SER A 46 -19.56 -39.87 41.63
CA SER A 46 -18.73 -40.63 40.68
C SER A 46 -18.90 -40.13 39.24
N LYS A 47 -20.12 -39.74 38.86
CA LYS A 47 -20.44 -39.17 37.56
C LYS A 47 -19.79 -37.81 37.34
N SER A 48 -19.83 -36.93 38.35
CA SER A 48 -19.19 -35.61 38.30
C SER A 48 -17.67 -35.75 38.13
N ILE A 49 -17.05 -36.67 38.88
CA ILE A 49 -15.63 -37.01 38.70
C ILE A 49 -15.37 -37.53 37.29
N GLY A 50 -16.20 -38.43 36.77
CA GLY A 50 -16.03 -38.96 35.40
C GLY A 50 -16.13 -37.89 34.31
N GLN A 51 -17.01 -36.91 34.47
CA GLN A 51 -17.15 -35.78 33.54
C GLN A 51 -15.93 -34.84 33.61
N ALA A 52 -15.51 -34.48 34.83
CA ALA A 52 -14.33 -33.66 35.06
C ALA A 52 -13.05 -34.35 34.55
N ALA A 53 -12.89 -35.63 34.85
CA ALA A 53 -11.79 -36.47 34.36
C ALA A 53 -11.77 -36.55 32.84
N SER A 54 -12.94 -36.65 32.19
CA SER A 54 -13.01 -36.67 30.73
C SER A 54 -12.53 -35.37 30.10
N ALA A 55 -12.83 -34.22 30.70
CA ALA A 55 -12.32 -32.93 30.27
C ALA A 55 -10.81 -32.81 30.54
N TYR A 56 -10.37 -33.16 31.75
CA TYR A 56 -8.97 -33.18 32.14
C TYR A 56 -8.11 -34.01 31.19
N ILE A 57 -8.53 -35.22 30.86
CA ILE A 57 -7.79 -36.13 29.99
C ILE A 57 -7.69 -35.57 28.57
N LYS A 58 -8.71 -34.83 28.09
CA LYS A 58 -8.69 -34.19 26.77
C LYS A 58 -7.69 -33.05 26.71
N ASP A 59 -7.66 -32.20 27.74
CA ASP A 59 -6.81 -31.01 27.75
C ASP A 59 -5.35 -31.36 28.07
N ASN A 60 -5.14 -32.36 28.94
CA ASN A 60 -3.81 -32.83 29.35
C ASN A 60 -3.35 -34.07 28.55
N TYR A 61 -3.95 -34.31 27.39
CA TYR A 61 -3.74 -35.50 26.57
C TYR A 61 -2.25 -35.76 26.28
N ALA A 62 -1.51 -34.74 25.85
CA ALA A 62 -0.09 -34.85 25.53
C ALA A 62 0.77 -35.22 26.76
N VAL A 63 0.45 -34.67 27.92
CA VAL A 63 1.15 -34.98 29.17
C VAL A 63 0.86 -36.42 29.59
N LEU A 64 -0.41 -36.82 29.58
CA LEU A 64 -0.83 -38.16 29.96
C LEU A 64 -0.24 -39.25 29.05
N GLN A 65 0.00 -38.98 27.77
CA GLN A 65 0.68 -39.92 26.88
C GLN A 65 2.12 -40.24 27.28
N THR A 66 2.78 -39.36 28.02
CA THR A 66 4.16 -39.57 28.46
C THR A 66 4.25 -40.45 29.71
N VAL A 67 3.17 -40.51 30.49
CA VAL A 67 3.13 -41.21 31.79
C VAL A 67 2.28 -42.48 31.76
N ALA A 68 1.21 -42.53 30.97
CA ALA A 68 0.38 -43.72 30.81
C ALA A 68 0.98 -44.69 29.79
N THR A 69 1.08 -45.97 30.15
CA THR A 69 1.55 -47.03 29.26
C THR A 69 0.51 -48.16 29.17
N PRO A 70 0.73 -49.21 28.35
CA PRO A 70 -0.17 -50.37 28.36
C PRO A 70 -0.23 -51.11 29.71
N THR A 71 0.78 -50.95 30.57
CA THR A 71 0.92 -51.69 31.84
C THR A 71 1.04 -50.80 33.07
N THR A 72 1.30 -49.50 32.92
CA THR A 72 1.45 -48.56 34.03
C THR A 72 0.37 -47.47 33.89
N PRO A 73 -0.64 -47.47 34.77
CA PRO A 73 -1.67 -46.44 34.73
C PRO A 73 -1.14 -45.10 35.22
N ALA A 74 -1.52 -44.03 34.52
CA ALA A 74 -1.40 -42.68 35.05
C ALA A 74 -2.55 -42.43 36.04
N LEU A 75 -2.20 -41.99 37.25
CA LEU A 75 -3.12 -41.64 38.32
C LEU A 75 -3.44 -40.15 38.26
N VAL A 76 -4.72 -39.81 38.18
CA VAL A 76 -5.21 -38.44 38.40
C VAL A 76 -6.08 -38.47 39.64
N ARG A 77 -5.66 -37.79 40.70
CA ARG A 77 -6.42 -37.70 41.95
C ARG A 77 -7.52 -36.64 41.80
N VAL A 78 -8.57 -36.76 42.61
CA VAL A 78 -9.65 -35.76 42.62
C VAL A 78 -9.13 -34.37 43.00
N GLU A 79 -8.10 -34.28 43.83
CA GLU A 79 -7.43 -33.02 44.16
C GLU A 79 -6.74 -32.35 42.96
N ASP A 80 -6.21 -33.14 42.02
CA ASP A 80 -5.61 -32.60 40.79
C ASP A 80 -6.70 -31.96 39.91
N LEU A 81 -7.89 -32.58 39.86
CA LEU A 81 -9.07 -32.06 39.14
C LEU A 81 -9.60 -30.77 39.78
N VAL A 82 -9.59 -30.67 41.12
CA VAL A 82 -9.97 -29.44 41.84
C VAL A 82 -8.95 -28.34 41.61
N THR A 83 -7.65 -28.65 41.74
CA THR A 83 -6.57 -27.66 41.62
C THR A 83 -6.49 -27.07 40.21
N GLN A 84 -6.79 -27.86 39.18
CA GLN A 84 -6.82 -27.40 37.79
C GLN A 84 -8.19 -26.86 37.34
N GLY A 85 -9.17 -26.76 38.23
CA GLY A 85 -10.45 -26.10 37.97
C GLY A 85 -11.49 -26.94 37.21
N TYR A 86 -11.30 -28.25 37.09
CA TYR A 86 -12.30 -29.17 36.51
C TYR A 86 -13.40 -29.57 37.52
N LEU A 87 -13.13 -29.42 38.82
CA LEU A 87 -14.08 -29.56 39.91
C LEU A 87 -14.03 -28.32 40.79
N GLU A 88 -15.16 -27.98 41.42
CA GLU A 88 -15.25 -26.81 42.31
C GLU A 88 -14.36 -26.95 43.54
N THR A 89 -13.85 -25.82 44.04
CA THR A 89 -13.10 -25.78 45.30
C THR A 89 -13.98 -26.30 46.44
N GLY A 90 -13.49 -27.32 47.16
CA GLY A 90 -14.25 -27.99 48.23
C GLY A 90 -14.99 -29.26 47.81
N PHE A 91 -14.87 -29.69 46.55
CA PHE A 91 -15.39 -30.99 46.11
C PHE A 91 -14.76 -32.14 46.93
N SER A 92 -15.60 -33.02 47.48
CA SER A 92 -15.16 -34.11 48.35
C SER A 92 -14.36 -35.18 47.57
N THR A 93 -13.22 -35.59 48.10
CA THR A 93 -12.42 -36.71 47.57
C THR A 93 -13.03 -38.08 47.89
N HIS A 94 -13.96 -38.14 48.85
CA HIS A 94 -14.62 -39.35 49.31
C HIS A 94 -16.14 -39.30 49.05
N ASN A 95 -16.74 -40.46 48.80
CA ASN A 95 -18.20 -40.59 48.72
C ASN A 95 -18.85 -40.75 50.12
N GLY A 96 -20.17 -40.95 50.16
CA GLY A 96 -20.93 -41.09 51.40
C GLY A 96 -20.55 -42.28 52.29
N ARG A 97 -19.91 -43.31 51.70
CA ARG A 97 -19.39 -44.51 52.40
C ARG A 97 -17.92 -44.38 52.79
N GLY A 98 -17.33 -43.20 52.62
CA GLY A 98 -15.91 -42.97 52.93
C GLY A 98 -14.96 -43.66 51.95
N GLN A 99 -15.40 -43.99 50.74
CA GLN A 99 -14.53 -44.54 49.70
C GLN A 99 -13.88 -43.39 48.94
N ALA A 100 -12.55 -43.39 48.83
CA ALA A 100 -11.77 -42.37 48.12
C ALA A 100 -11.83 -42.62 46.61
N ALA A 101 -12.09 -41.59 45.81
CA ALA A 101 -12.18 -41.71 44.36
C ALA A 101 -10.92 -41.21 43.65
N CYS A 102 -10.54 -41.88 42.56
CA CYS A 102 -9.50 -41.40 41.66
C CYS A 102 -9.70 -41.90 40.23
N VAL A 103 -8.89 -41.39 39.30
CA VAL A 103 -8.94 -41.73 37.88
C VAL A 103 -7.65 -42.42 37.48
N LEU A 104 -7.78 -43.55 36.79
CA LEU A 104 -6.68 -44.28 36.19
C LEU A 104 -6.76 -44.21 34.68
N VAL A 105 -5.65 -43.86 34.05
CA VAL A 105 -5.55 -43.71 32.60
C VAL A 105 -4.49 -44.65 32.07
N LEU A 106 -4.88 -45.57 31.19
CA LEU A 106 -3.96 -46.44 30.47
C LEU A 106 -3.82 -45.99 29.02
N GLN A 107 -2.71 -46.40 28.40
CA GLN A 107 -2.49 -46.25 26.97
C GLN A 107 -2.31 -47.63 26.31
N PRO A 108 -3.38 -48.42 26.09
CA PRO A 108 -3.26 -49.78 25.55
C PRO A 108 -2.64 -49.80 24.14
N THR A 109 -2.88 -48.76 23.36
CA THR A 109 -2.24 -48.51 22.06
C THR A 109 -1.67 -47.10 22.08
N ALA A 110 -0.50 -46.90 21.47
CA ALA A 110 0.13 -45.58 21.41
C ALA A 110 -0.85 -44.54 20.84
N GLY A 111 -1.06 -43.45 21.59
CA GLY A 111 -2.02 -42.42 21.20
C GLY A 111 -3.50 -42.79 21.33
N ARG A 112 -3.84 -43.78 22.17
CA ARG A 112 -5.23 -44.05 22.59
C ARG A 112 -5.27 -44.23 24.10
N LEU A 113 -5.87 -43.27 24.80
CA LEU A 113 -6.01 -43.30 26.25
C LEU A 113 -7.35 -43.95 26.64
N ASN A 114 -7.36 -44.79 27.66
CA ASN A 114 -8.58 -45.30 28.27
C ASN A 114 -8.59 -44.88 29.74
N GLY A 115 -9.65 -44.19 30.17
CA GLY A 115 -9.80 -43.74 31.54
C GLY A 115 -10.79 -44.61 32.32
N LEU A 116 -10.56 -44.71 33.62
CA LEU A 116 -11.41 -45.41 34.56
C LEU A 116 -11.44 -44.65 35.87
N VAL A 117 -12.62 -44.19 36.29
CA VAL A 117 -12.83 -43.74 37.66
C VAL A 117 -13.05 -44.97 38.53
N ILE A 118 -12.38 -45.04 39.66
CA ILE A 118 -12.56 -46.11 40.65
C ILE A 118 -12.60 -45.50 42.05
N THR A 119 -13.24 -46.20 42.97
CA THR A 119 -13.22 -45.88 44.40
C THR A 119 -12.50 -46.97 45.19
N GLU A 120 -11.90 -46.59 46.31
CA GLU A 120 -11.07 -47.46 47.14
C GLU A 120 -11.25 -47.13 48.64
N GLY A 121 -11.21 -48.16 49.49
CA GLY A 121 -11.34 -48.01 50.94
C GLY A 121 -12.77 -47.70 51.38
N GLY A 122 -12.99 -47.41 52.66
CA GLY A 122 -14.33 -47.16 53.21
C GLY A 122 -15.20 -48.42 53.28
N GLU A 123 -16.52 -48.22 53.36
CA GLU A 123 -17.50 -49.30 53.49
C GLU A 123 -17.98 -49.79 52.11
N ALA A 124 -18.04 -51.11 51.91
CA ALA A 124 -18.47 -51.72 50.66
C ALA A 124 -19.99 -51.61 50.46
N TYR A 125 -20.41 -51.30 49.22
CA TYR A 125 -21.81 -51.47 48.80
C TYR A 125 -22.12 -52.95 48.56
N ASP A 126 -23.33 -53.39 48.88
CA ASP A 126 -23.77 -54.71 48.43
C ASP A 126 -23.98 -54.74 46.91
N ASP A 127 -24.01 -55.93 46.32
CA ASP A 127 -24.09 -56.09 44.86
C ASP A 127 -25.38 -55.47 44.27
N LEU A 128 -26.46 -55.35 45.06
CA LEU A 128 -27.72 -54.75 44.62
C LEU A 128 -27.64 -53.23 44.58
N ALA A 129 -27.19 -52.60 45.66
CA ALA A 129 -26.95 -51.16 45.77
C ALA A 129 -25.92 -50.70 44.75
N LEU A 130 -24.84 -51.48 44.55
CA LEU A 130 -23.82 -51.19 43.54
C LEU A 130 -24.40 -51.26 42.11
N GLY A 131 -25.28 -52.22 41.84
CA GLY A 131 -26.01 -52.32 40.57
C GLY A 131 -26.90 -51.11 40.30
N GLN A 132 -27.62 -50.65 41.31
CA GLN A 132 -28.45 -49.45 41.24
C GLN A 132 -27.62 -48.18 41.10
N LEU A 133 -26.49 -48.09 41.79
CA LEU A 133 -25.52 -46.99 41.67
C LEU A 133 -25.01 -46.91 40.23
N ALA A 134 -24.50 -48.01 39.68
CA ALA A 134 -24.01 -48.09 38.31
C ALA A 134 -25.10 -47.70 37.29
N ALA A 135 -26.33 -48.18 37.46
CA ALA A 135 -27.47 -47.82 36.61
C ALA A 135 -27.81 -46.32 36.70
N THR A 136 -27.68 -45.72 37.89
CA THR A 136 -27.93 -44.29 38.13
C THR A 136 -26.87 -43.41 37.45
N ILE A 137 -25.61 -43.84 37.40
CA ILE A 137 -24.55 -43.16 36.64
C ILE A 137 -24.90 -43.15 35.15
N GLY A 138 -25.39 -44.29 34.64
CA GLY A 138 -25.84 -44.50 33.27
C GLY A 138 -24.94 -45.48 32.53
N GLY A 139 -24.91 -45.40 31.19
CA GLY A 139 -24.23 -46.39 30.33
C GLY A 139 -22.70 -46.54 30.53
N SER A 140 -22.06 -45.62 31.25
CA SER A 140 -20.64 -45.70 31.65
C SER A 140 -20.42 -46.21 33.07
N GLY A 141 -21.48 -46.29 33.88
CA GLY A 141 -21.42 -46.71 35.28
C GLY A 141 -21.12 -48.19 35.42
N ALA A 142 -20.28 -48.53 36.40
CA ALA A 142 -19.83 -49.87 36.69
C ALA A 142 -19.52 -50.04 38.18
N GLY A 143 -19.11 -51.25 38.54
CA GLY A 143 -18.54 -51.54 39.85
C GLY A 143 -17.81 -52.89 39.87
N VAL A 144 -17.10 -53.15 40.96
CA VAL A 144 -16.50 -54.46 41.27
C VAL A 144 -17.49 -55.23 42.14
N TYR A 145 -18.09 -56.30 41.61
CA TYR A 145 -19.13 -57.06 42.31
C TYR A 145 -18.54 -58.28 43.01
N THR A 146 -19.14 -58.68 44.13
CA THR A 146 -18.72 -59.86 44.90
C THR A 146 -18.82 -61.14 44.08
N ALA A 147 -19.80 -61.21 43.17
CA ALA A 147 -19.97 -62.34 42.25
C ALA A 147 -18.80 -62.52 41.26
N ASN A 148 -18.04 -61.47 40.93
CA ASN A 148 -16.87 -61.54 40.05
C ASN A 148 -15.87 -60.42 40.39
N PRO A 149 -15.08 -60.57 41.48
CA PRO A 149 -14.28 -59.49 42.03
C PRO A 149 -13.04 -59.13 41.18
N THR A 150 -12.72 -59.93 40.16
CA THR A 150 -11.58 -59.66 39.26
C THR A 150 -11.94 -58.77 38.07
N ASN A 151 -13.23 -58.46 37.91
CA ASN A 151 -13.75 -57.75 36.75
C ASN A 151 -14.52 -56.50 37.18
N ILE A 152 -14.51 -55.52 36.28
CA ILE A 152 -15.32 -54.32 36.36
C ILE A 152 -16.52 -54.52 35.45
N ARG A 153 -17.70 -54.55 36.05
CA ARG A 153 -18.94 -54.83 35.32
C ARG A 153 -19.81 -53.59 35.25
N GLY A 154 -20.23 -53.24 34.04
CA GLY A 154 -21.14 -52.13 33.76
C GLY A 154 -22.56 -52.40 34.23
N ALA A 155 -23.34 -51.33 34.38
CA ALA A 155 -24.76 -51.40 34.69
C ALA A 155 -25.50 -52.37 33.77
N MET A 156 -26.34 -53.24 34.35
CA MET A 156 -27.09 -54.29 33.64
C MET A 156 -26.22 -55.22 32.75
N GLY A 157 -24.91 -55.29 32.97
CA GLY A 157 -23.98 -56.06 32.14
C GLY A 157 -23.67 -55.44 30.79
N GLY A 158 -23.84 -54.12 30.62
CA GLY A 158 -23.56 -53.43 29.36
C GLY A 158 -22.11 -53.54 28.87
N PHE A 159 -21.16 -53.77 29.79
CA PHE A 159 -19.79 -54.17 29.50
C PHE A 159 -19.22 -54.95 30.68
N ASP A 160 -18.19 -55.74 30.43
CA ASP A 160 -17.47 -56.52 31.43
C ASP A 160 -16.02 -56.67 30.96
N PHE A 161 -15.07 -56.17 31.75
CA PHE A 161 -13.64 -56.30 31.45
C PHE A 161 -12.84 -56.58 32.73
N PRO A 162 -11.73 -57.33 32.63
CA PRO A 162 -10.88 -57.60 33.79
C PRO A 162 -10.22 -56.29 34.28
N VAL A 163 -10.05 -56.15 35.60
CA VAL A 163 -9.28 -55.02 36.19
C VAL A 163 -7.93 -54.88 35.48
N GLY A 164 -7.25 -56.00 35.23
CA GLY A 164 -6.08 -56.06 34.35
C GLY A 164 -4.99 -55.05 34.74
N ALA A 165 -4.47 -54.35 33.74
CA ALA A 165 -3.39 -53.37 33.94
C ALA A 165 -3.78 -52.14 34.77
N TYR A 166 -5.07 -51.89 35.01
CA TYR A 166 -5.48 -50.82 35.94
C TYR A 166 -5.09 -51.11 37.38
N GLY A 167 -4.95 -52.40 37.75
CA GLY A 167 -4.51 -52.82 39.08
C GLY A 167 -2.99 -52.80 39.30
N ASN A 168 -2.20 -52.42 38.30
CA ASN A 168 -0.74 -52.33 38.44
C ASN A 168 -0.34 -51.07 39.23
N PRO A 169 0.89 -51.00 39.78
CA PRO A 169 1.42 -49.76 40.36
C PRO A 169 1.32 -48.60 39.36
N ASN A 170 0.68 -47.50 39.76
CA ASN A 170 0.59 -46.30 38.94
C ASN A 170 1.90 -45.51 38.98
N HIS A 171 2.04 -44.56 38.06
CA HIS A 171 3.26 -43.76 37.90
C HIS A 171 3.70 -42.94 39.13
N LEU A 172 2.81 -42.74 40.12
CA LEU A 172 3.13 -42.05 41.38
C LEU A 172 3.32 -42.99 42.57
N GLY A 173 2.97 -44.28 42.42
CA GLY A 173 3.00 -45.25 43.53
C GLY A 173 2.05 -44.88 44.68
N GLN A 174 0.90 -44.28 44.37
CA GLN A 174 -0.06 -43.76 45.35
C GLN A 174 -1.45 -44.43 45.24
N ARG A 175 -2.20 -44.43 46.33
CA ARG A 175 -3.61 -44.81 46.41
C ARG A 175 -4.51 -43.62 46.06
N CYS A 176 -5.83 -43.84 45.96
CA CYS A 176 -6.76 -42.76 45.62
C CYS A 176 -6.76 -41.61 46.66
N ASP A 177 -6.45 -41.92 47.93
CA ASP A 177 -6.35 -40.95 49.04
C ASP A 177 -4.99 -40.24 49.12
N GLY A 178 -4.05 -40.54 48.21
CA GLY A 178 -2.70 -39.98 48.18
C GLY A 178 -1.67 -40.70 49.05
N SER A 179 -2.08 -41.70 49.85
CA SER A 179 -1.14 -42.55 50.60
C SER A 179 -0.30 -43.43 49.66
N GLY A 180 0.87 -43.88 50.11
CA GLY A 180 1.74 -44.73 49.29
C GLY A 180 1.18 -46.14 49.13
N GLY A 181 1.13 -46.66 47.90
CA GLY A 181 0.67 -48.02 47.61
C GLY A 181 0.10 -48.20 46.20
N THR A 182 -0.33 -49.42 45.91
CA THR A 182 -1.12 -49.76 44.72
C THR A 182 -2.60 -49.69 45.06
N ILE A 183 -3.43 -49.25 44.11
CA ILE A 183 -4.88 -49.16 44.29
C ILE A 183 -5.46 -50.58 44.36
N ALA A 184 -6.22 -50.84 45.44
CA ALA A 184 -6.93 -52.07 45.68
C ALA A 184 -8.31 -52.02 45.00
N PHE A 185 -8.56 -52.98 44.12
CA PHE A 185 -9.86 -53.20 43.51
C PHE A 185 -10.63 -54.22 44.37
N GLU A 186 -11.42 -53.72 45.30
CA GLU A 186 -12.21 -54.53 46.22
C GLU A 186 -13.68 -54.58 45.79
N ALA A 187 -14.36 -55.68 46.10
CA ALA A 187 -15.80 -55.78 45.85
C ALA A 187 -16.58 -54.69 46.59
N GLY A 188 -17.70 -54.25 46.03
CA GLY A 188 -18.55 -53.20 46.60
C GLY A 188 -18.09 -51.76 46.30
N HIS A 189 -17.21 -51.57 45.31
CA HIS A 189 -16.70 -50.26 44.93
C HIS A 189 -17.21 -49.84 43.54
N PRO A 190 -17.85 -48.66 43.40
CA PRO A 190 -18.27 -48.13 42.12
C PRO A 190 -17.12 -47.68 41.24
N ALA A 191 -17.34 -47.77 39.93
CA ALA A 191 -16.43 -47.38 38.88
C ALA A 191 -17.17 -46.64 37.75
N VAL A 192 -16.45 -45.81 36.99
CA VAL A 192 -16.98 -45.17 35.78
C VAL A 192 -15.99 -45.35 34.64
N SER A 193 -16.44 -46.02 33.59
CA SER A 193 -15.65 -46.17 32.36
C SER A 193 -15.63 -44.87 31.55
N LEU A 194 -14.43 -44.41 31.19
CA LEU A 194 -14.21 -43.24 30.34
C LEU A 194 -13.61 -43.72 29.01
N TRP A 195 -14.50 -44.12 28.10
CA TRP A 195 -14.10 -44.61 26.79
C TRP A 195 -13.65 -43.45 25.90
N PHE A 196 -12.36 -43.35 25.58
CA PHE A 196 -11.87 -42.46 24.51
C PHE A 196 -11.59 -43.32 23.27
N GLY A 197 -12.62 -43.47 22.43
CA GLY A 197 -12.61 -44.41 21.30
C GLY A 197 -11.80 -43.95 20.07
N GLU A 198 -11.41 -42.69 20.01
CA GLU A 198 -10.65 -42.13 18.90
C GLU A 198 -9.47 -41.32 19.43
N ALA A 199 -8.33 -41.38 18.74
CA ALA A 199 -7.27 -40.41 18.95
C ALA A 199 -7.93 -39.03 18.79
N LEU A 200 -7.97 -38.25 19.87
CA LEU A 200 -8.58 -36.92 19.83
C LEU A 200 -7.99 -36.18 18.64
N ALA A 201 -8.82 -35.97 17.62
CA ALA A 201 -8.53 -34.99 16.60
C ALA A 201 -8.41 -33.67 17.35
N THR A 202 -7.18 -33.23 17.57
CA THR A 202 -6.87 -31.89 18.04
C THR A 202 -7.47 -30.95 17.01
N ALA A 203 -8.68 -30.46 17.25
CA ALA A 203 -9.30 -29.45 16.43
C ALA A 203 -9.21 -28.12 17.18
N PRO A 204 -8.06 -27.41 17.12
CA PRO A 204 -8.08 -25.98 17.39
C PRO A 204 -8.97 -25.35 16.31
N THR A 205 -10.24 -25.15 16.64
CA THR A 205 -11.24 -24.63 15.71
C THR A 205 -11.09 -23.11 15.72
N LEU A 206 -10.70 -22.53 14.58
CA LEU A 206 -10.73 -21.08 14.39
C LEU A 206 -12.20 -20.65 14.29
N TYR A 207 -12.68 -19.90 15.27
CA TYR A 207 -14.03 -19.36 15.24
C TYR A 207 -14.12 -18.27 14.17
N ARG A 208 -15.10 -18.41 13.27
CA ARG A 208 -15.36 -17.42 12.21
C ARG A 208 -16.23 -16.24 12.67
N ASP A 209 -16.90 -16.41 13.80
CA ASP A 209 -17.66 -15.35 14.48
C ASP A 209 -16.91 -14.91 15.74
N GLN A 210 -16.99 -13.62 16.07
CA GLN A 210 -16.29 -13.05 17.22
C GLN A 210 -16.75 -13.69 18.53
N VAL A 211 -15.78 -14.11 19.35
CA VAL A 211 -15.96 -14.60 20.72
C VAL A 211 -15.45 -13.51 21.68
N PRO A 212 -16.35 -12.72 22.30
CA PRO A 212 -15.95 -11.67 23.21
C PRO A 212 -15.22 -12.22 24.44
N GLY A 213 -14.13 -11.57 24.85
CA GLY A 213 -13.36 -11.94 26.05
C GLY A 213 -12.25 -12.97 25.82
N ASP A 214 -12.20 -13.63 24.66
CA ASP A 214 -11.13 -14.57 24.32
C ASP A 214 -10.66 -14.41 22.85
N PRO A 215 -9.73 -13.48 22.59
CA PRO A 215 -9.17 -13.24 21.26
C PRO A 215 -8.45 -14.47 20.67
N SER A 216 -8.01 -15.42 21.49
CA SER A 216 -7.24 -16.59 21.03
C SER A 216 -8.08 -17.54 20.17
N LEU A 217 -9.41 -17.54 20.35
CA LEU A 217 -10.37 -18.35 19.60
C LEU A 217 -10.68 -17.79 18.20
N ASN A 218 -10.41 -16.50 17.98
CA ASN A 218 -10.57 -15.83 16.67
C ASN A 218 -9.25 -15.54 15.96
N THR A 219 -8.12 -16.01 16.49
CA THR A 219 -6.79 -15.74 15.94
C THR A 219 -6.06 -17.03 15.60
N MET A 220 -5.34 -17.03 14.48
CA MET A 220 -4.48 -18.15 14.10
C MET A 220 -3.12 -17.98 14.78
N ASN A 221 -2.77 -18.92 15.66
CA ASN A 221 -1.48 -18.92 16.37
C ASN A 221 -0.38 -19.70 15.62
N THR A 222 -0.73 -20.34 14.50
CA THR A 222 0.20 -21.00 13.58
C THR A 222 -0.13 -20.61 12.13
N PRO A 223 0.85 -20.56 11.21
CA PRO A 223 0.59 -20.28 9.80
C PRO A 223 -0.33 -21.33 9.16
N ILE A 224 -1.20 -20.90 8.24
CA ILE A 224 -1.91 -21.83 7.36
C ILE A 224 -0.90 -22.43 6.39
N LEU A 225 -0.61 -23.72 6.55
CA LEU A 225 0.22 -24.47 5.62
C LEU A 225 -0.66 -25.12 4.55
N LEU A 226 -0.63 -24.56 3.35
CA LEU A 226 -1.26 -25.15 2.17
C LEU A 226 -0.46 -26.40 1.75
N GLY A 227 -1.08 -27.58 1.87
CA GLY A 227 -0.45 -28.88 1.66
C GLY A 227 -0.06 -29.17 0.21
N VAL A 228 0.64 -30.29 -0.02
CA VAL A 228 1.08 -30.67 -1.37
C VAL A 228 -0.08 -30.90 -2.36
N GLY A 229 -1.25 -31.32 -1.87
CA GLY A 229 -2.45 -31.50 -2.68
C GLY A 229 -3.09 -30.19 -3.15
N THR A 230 -2.67 -29.04 -2.61
CA THR A 230 -3.14 -27.71 -3.02
C THR A 230 -2.15 -27.00 -3.92
N ILE A 231 -1.11 -27.69 -4.42
CA ILE A 231 -0.20 -27.13 -5.41
C ILE A 231 -0.96 -27.02 -6.73
N GLN A 232 -1.07 -25.80 -7.25
CA GLN A 232 -1.79 -25.49 -8.48
C GLN A 232 -0.92 -24.62 -9.38
N THR A 233 -1.26 -24.60 -10.67
CA THR A 233 -0.55 -23.81 -11.69
C THR A 233 -1.36 -22.56 -12.00
N ALA A 234 -0.74 -21.38 -11.92
CA ALA A 234 -1.38 -20.14 -12.33
C ALA A 234 -1.85 -20.21 -13.80
N GLY A 235 -3.08 -19.77 -14.07
CA GLY A 235 -3.71 -19.85 -15.40
C GLY A 235 -4.45 -21.16 -15.69
N ALA A 236 -4.33 -22.19 -14.84
CA ALA A 236 -5.13 -23.41 -14.97
C ALA A 236 -6.57 -23.19 -14.47
N ALA A 237 -7.50 -24.02 -14.95
CA ALA A 237 -8.89 -24.01 -14.49
C ALA A 237 -8.98 -24.39 -12.99
N CYS A 238 -9.94 -23.79 -12.29
CA CYS A 238 -10.16 -24.02 -10.87
C CYS A 238 -11.66 -24.04 -10.51
N SER A 239 -11.98 -24.73 -9.42
CA SER A 239 -13.31 -24.73 -8.81
C SER A 239 -13.19 -25.20 -7.35
N PRO A 240 -14.00 -24.65 -6.42
CA PRO A 240 -14.93 -23.53 -6.59
C PRO A 240 -14.23 -22.16 -6.56
N ARG A 241 -14.92 -21.13 -7.05
CA ARG A 241 -14.46 -19.73 -6.92
C ARG A 241 -14.23 -19.36 -5.46
N GLY A 242 -13.15 -18.63 -5.19
CA GLY A 242 -12.71 -18.28 -3.83
C GLY A 242 -11.85 -19.34 -3.14
N ALA A 243 -11.59 -20.49 -3.77
CA ALA A 243 -10.61 -21.44 -3.24
C ALA A 243 -9.20 -20.81 -3.15
N LEU A 244 -8.45 -21.20 -2.12
CA LEU A 244 -7.05 -20.80 -1.90
C LEU A 244 -6.13 -21.99 -2.14
N ALA A 245 -5.05 -21.76 -2.88
CA ALA A 245 -4.04 -22.74 -3.24
C ALA A 245 -2.65 -22.10 -3.19
N ARG A 246 -1.60 -22.86 -3.51
CA ARG A 246 -0.24 -22.32 -3.67
C ARG A 246 0.40 -22.81 -4.96
N ASP A 247 1.39 -22.09 -5.47
CA ASP A 247 2.29 -22.62 -6.50
C ASP A 247 3.43 -23.47 -5.89
N THR A 248 4.30 -24.02 -6.73
CA THR A 248 5.42 -24.88 -6.31
C THR A 248 6.45 -24.16 -5.45
N VAL A 249 6.51 -22.82 -5.50
CA VAL A 249 7.44 -21.99 -4.71
C VAL A 249 6.76 -21.35 -3.50
N GLY A 250 5.48 -21.64 -3.25
CA GLY A 250 4.74 -21.18 -2.07
C GLY A 250 3.98 -19.86 -2.27
N GLY A 251 3.89 -19.33 -3.49
CA GLY A 251 3.07 -18.17 -3.80
C GLY A 251 1.58 -18.50 -3.70
N VAL A 252 0.80 -17.65 -3.02
CA VAL A 252 -0.64 -17.86 -2.83
C VAL A 252 -1.39 -17.68 -4.15
N LEU A 253 -2.30 -18.61 -4.44
CA LEU A 253 -3.21 -18.58 -5.59
C LEU A 253 -4.66 -18.47 -5.10
N THR A 254 -5.46 -17.63 -5.76
CA THR A 254 -6.91 -17.50 -5.58
C THR A 254 -7.63 -18.03 -6.82
N CYS A 255 -8.71 -18.78 -6.63
CA CYS A 255 -9.57 -19.19 -7.73
C CYS A 255 -10.53 -18.04 -8.09
N GLU A 256 -10.28 -17.36 -9.19
CA GLU A 256 -11.04 -16.20 -9.66
C GLU A 256 -11.54 -16.44 -11.08
N GLU A 257 -12.84 -16.27 -11.30
CA GLU A 257 -13.46 -16.52 -12.61
C GLU A 257 -13.12 -17.92 -13.17
N ASP A 258 -13.08 -18.92 -12.29
CA ASP A 258 -12.77 -20.32 -12.61
C ASP A 258 -11.34 -20.56 -13.14
N VAL A 259 -10.42 -19.62 -12.86
CA VAL A 259 -8.99 -19.73 -13.16
C VAL A 259 -8.13 -19.41 -11.93
N TRP A 260 -7.07 -20.19 -11.69
CA TRP A 260 -6.10 -19.91 -10.64
C TRP A 260 -5.29 -18.65 -10.96
N ARG A 261 -5.42 -17.61 -10.13
CA ARG A 261 -4.67 -16.35 -10.23
C ARG A 261 -3.73 -16.20 -9.04
N ARG A 262 -2.59 -15.54 -9.23
CA ARG A 262 -1.70 -15.22 -8.10
C ARG A 262 -2.33 -14.12 -7.25
N ALA A 263 -2.36 -14.34 -5.93
CA ALA A 263 -2.75 -13.33 -4.98
C ALA A 263 -1.62 -12.30 -4.87
N GLY A 264 -1.84 -11.11 -5.42
CA GLY A 264 -0.81 -10.08 -5.62
C GLY A 264 -0.82 -9.65 -7.09
N SER A 265 -0.66 -8.35 -7.35
CA SER A 265 -0.80 -7.80 -8.70
C SER A 265 0.11 -8.55 -9.68
N THR A 266 -0.48 -9.26 -10.65
CA THR A 266 0.25 -9.94 -11.74
C THR A 266 1.24 -9.01 -12.43
N TYR A 267 0.93 -7.71 -12.42
CA TYR A 267 1.67 -6.65 -13.09
C TYR A 267 2.48 -5.76 -12.14
N TRP A 268 2.36 -5.88 -10.82
CA TRP A 268 3.17 -5.12 -9.85
C TRP A 268 3.83 -6.07 -8.85
N ARG A 269 5.16 -6.16 -8.94
CA ARG A 269 6.01 -7.01 -8.10
C ARG A 269 6.75 -6.14 -7.07
N ASP A 270 7.33 -6.79 -6.08
CA ASP A 270 8.05 -6.10 -5.01
C ASP A 270 9.21 -5.24 -5.55
N PRO A 271 9.47 -4.08 -4.91
CA PRO A 271 10.61 -3.23 -5.22
C PRO A 271 11.94 -3.98 -5.10
N VAL A 272 12.94 -3.49 -5.82
CA VAL A 272 14.31 -4.01 -5.82
C VAL A 272 15.30 -2.92 -5.48
N ALA A 273 16.44 -3.28 -4.90
CA ALA A 273 17.44 -2.30 -4.48
C ALA A 273 18.06 -1.54 -5.67
N ASN A 274 18.35 -2.24 -6.78
CA ASN A 274 19.00 -1.70 -7.97
C ASN A 274 18.50 -2.39 -9.26
N ALA A 275 18.80 -1.82 -10.43
CA ALA A 275 18.32 -2.30 -11.73
C ALA A 275 18.78 -3.72 -12.07
N GLY A 276 19.96 -4.15 -11.60
CA GLY A 276 20.47 -5.50 -11.81
C GLY A 276 19.62 -6.59 -11.15
N MET A 277 18.77 -6.23 -10.18
CA MET A 277 17.90 -7.16 -9.46
C MET A 277 16.49 -7.28 -10.06
N LEU A 278 16.21 -6.61 -11.18
CA LEU A 278 14.91 -6.69 -11.86
C LEU A 278 14.58 -8.12 -12.35
N GLY A 279 15.61 -8.94 -12.59
CA GLY A 279 15.47 -10.32 -13.08
C GLY A 279 15.35 -10.38 -14.61
N LEU A 280 15.19 -11.59 -15.14
CA LEU A 280 15.01 -11.80 -16.58
C LEU A 280 13.68 -11.21 -17.05
N CYS A 281 13.72 -10.39 -18.10
CA CYS A 281 12.53 -9.94 -18.80
C CYS A 281 12.25 -10.85 -20.01
N ASP A 282 11.43 -11.88 -19.82
CA ASP A 282 11.06 -12.82 -20.87
C ASP A 282 9.54 -12.79 -21.15
N ALA A 283 9.06 -13.65 -22.03
CA ALA A 283 7.63 -13.74 -22.36
C ALA A 283 6.72 -13.94 -21.13
N ALA A 284 7.22 -14.58 -20.05
CA ALA A 284 6.50 -14.75 -18.80
C ALA A 284 6.55 -13.49 -17.90
N GLY A 285 7.60 -12.68 -18.05
CA GLY A 285 7.78 -11.38 -17.41
C GLY A 285 7.02 -10.22 -18.06
N ARG A 286 6.49 -10.38 -19.28
CA ARG A 286 5.83 -9.30 -20.04
C ARG A 286 4.73 -8.59 -19.22
N GLY A 287 4.83 -7.27 -19.12
CA GLY A 287 3.88 -6.42 -18.41
C GLY A 287 4.10 -6.34 -16.89
N GLN A 288 5.02 -7.12 -16.33
CA GLN A 288 5.38 -7.00 -14.91
C GLN A 288 6.12 -5.69 -14.67
N THR A 289 5.75 -5.01 -13.59
CA THR A 289 6.29 -3.71 -13.17
C THR A 289 6.94 -3.82 -11.80
N ARG A 290 8.13 -3.24 -11.64
CA ARG A 290 8.93 -3.22 -10.42
C ARG A 290 9.50 -1.84 -10.16
N VAL A 291 9.60 -1.46 -8.89
CA VAL A 291 10.28 -0.22 -8.50
C VAL A 291 11.73 -0.52 -8.16
N VAL A 292 12.68 0.10 -8.86
CA VAL A 292 14.09 0.15 -8.46
C VAL A 292 14.26 1.32 -7.49
N LEU A 293 14.69 1.03 -6.26
CA LEU A 293 14.83 2.02 -5.19
C LEU A 293 16.03 2.96 -5.41
N THR A 294 17.11 2.42 -5.98
CA THR A 294 18.34 3.16 -6.31
C THR A 294 18.69 2.93 -7.79
N PRO A 295 18.22 3.78 -8.71
CA PRO A 295 18.54 3.66 -10.14
C PRO A 295 20.01 3.98 -10.41
N SER A 296 20.53 3.52 -11.55
CA SER A 296 21.91 3.78 -11.97
C SER A 296 22.17 5.25 -12.30
N VAL A 297 21.11 6.01 -12.63
CA VAL A 297 21.15 7.43 -12.96
C VAL A 297 20.07 8.21 -12.20
N GLY A 298 20.47 9.34 -11.61
CA GLY A 298 19.59 10.27 -10.90
C GLY A 298 19.33 9.90 -9.44
N THR A 299 18.33 10.56 -8.83
CA THR A 299 17.96 10.36 -7.43
C THR A 299 16.49 9.95 -7.31
N GLY A 300 16.20 8.96 -6.45
CA GLY A 300 14.86 8.53 -6.10
C GLY A 300 14.37 7.26 -6.83
N PRO A 301 13.33 6.58 -6.31
CA PRO A 301 12.85 5.33 -6.88
C PRO A 301 12.24 5.48 -8.28
N ARG A 302 12.40 4.47 -9.14
CA ARG A 302 11.88 4.46 -10.51
C ARG A 302 11.19 3.13 -10.85
N ALA A 303 10.01 3.21 -11.48
CA ALA A 303 9.27 2.03 -11.92
C ALA A 303 9.73 1.56 -13.31
N TYR A 304 9.89 0.25 -13.49
CA TYR A 304 10.25 -0.42 -14.75
C TYR A 304 9.23 -1.48 -15.09
N THR A 305 8.84 -1.55 -16.36
CA THR A 305 7.94 -2.56 -16.91
C THR A 305 8.68 -3.42 -17.94
N CYS A 306 8.57 -4.73 -17.82
CA CYS A 306 9.16 -5.68 -18.75
C CYS A 306 8.36 -5.78 -20.06
N ASP A 307 9.04 -5.71 -21.21
CA ASP A 307 8.43 -5.81 -22.54
C ASP A 307 8.27 -7.25 -23.07
N GLY A 308 8.89 -8.21 -22.38
CA GLY A 308 8.93 -9.63 -22.68
C GLY A 308 9.89 -10.05 -23.79
N THR A 309 10.79 -9.17 -24.23
CA THR A 309 11.78 -9.42 -25.30
C THR A 309 13.22 -9.41 -24.81
N GLY A 310 13.42 -9.26 -23.50
CA GLY A 310 14.74 -9.12 -22.88
C GLY A 310 14.96 -7.77 -22.21
N ALA A 311 14.05 -6.80 -22.36
CA ALA A 311 14.28 -5.43 -21.94
C ALA A 311 13.28 -4.92 -20.87
N TRP A 312 13.83 -4.27 -19.85
CA TRP A 312 13.05 -3.51 -18.87
C TRP A 312 13.02 -2.04 -19.29
N ALA A 313 11.81 -1.52 -19.55
CA ALA A 313 11.61 -0.12 -19.88
C ALA A 313 11.08 0.63 -18.65
N ALA A 314 11.74 1.70 -18.23
CA ALA A 314 11.21 2.52 -17.16
C ALA A 314 9.96 3.30 -17.61
N LEU A 315 8.99 3.43 -16.72
CA LEU A 315 7.70 4.04 -17.00
C LEU A 315 7.89 5.56 -17.20
N GLY A 316 8.20 5.94 -18.44
CA GLY A 316 8.35 7.32 -18.88
C GLY A 316 9.79 7.84 -19.04
N VAL A 317 10.83 7.17 -18.53
CA VAL A 317 12.24 7.59 -18.67
C VAL A 317 13.14 6.37 -18.53
N ASP A 318 13.90 5.97 -19.56
CA ASP A 318 14.80 4.81 -19.51
C ASP A 318 15.88 4.89 -18.40
N ASP A 319 16.63 3.81 -18.16
CA ASP A 319 17.65 3.76 -17.09
C ASP A 319 18.75 4.82 -17.23
N THR A 320 18.91 5.39 -18.43
CA THR A 320 19.88 6.46 -18.71
C THR A 320 19.30 7.87 -18.48
N GLY A 321 18.02 7.99 -18.16
CA GLY A 321 17.36 9.29 -17.98
C GLY A 321 16.68 9.83 -19.24
N SER A 322 16.50 9.03 -20.30
CA SER A 322 15.93 9.49 -21.57
C SER A 322 14.46 9.11 -21.74
N ILE A 323 13.65 10.02 -22.28
CA ILE A 323 12.26 9.76 -22.69
C ILE A 323 12.24 9.50 -24.19
N ARG A 324 11.76 8.32 -24.62
CA ARG A 324 11.54 8.01 -26.04
C ARG A 324 10.04 7.99 -26.36
N VAL A 325 9.62 8.88 -27.26
CA VAL A 325 8.24 8.96 -27.76
C VAL A 325 8.25 8.60 -29.24
N GLU A 326 7.70 7.43 -29.61
CA GLU A 326 7.65 6.94 -31.01
C GLU A 326 6.66 7.72 -31.90
N GLY A 327 5.86 8.61 -31.31
CA GLY A 327 4.90 9.47 -31.99
C GLY A 327 5.04 10.94 -31.58
N THR A 328 3.93 11.67 -31.56
CA THR A 328 3.92 13.09 -31.17
C THR A 328 3.90 13.25 -29.65
N ALA A 329 4.83 14.02 -29.10
CA ALA A 329 4.77 14.50 -27.72
C ALA A 329 3.99 15.84 -27.66
N THR A 330 2.79 15.84 -27.08
CA THR A 330 1.99 17.07 -26.87
C THR A 330 2.17 17.57 -25.43
N ILE A 331 2.79 18.74 -25.26
CA ILE A 331 2.97 19.38 -23.95
C ILE A 331 2.03 20.59 -23.86
N ASN A 332 0.91 20.44 -23.13
CA ASN A 332 -0.09 21.51 -23.00
C ASN A 332 0.42 22.72 -22.20
N ARG A 333 1.25 22.49 -21.18
CA ARG A 333 1.87 23.55 -20.36
C ARG A 333 3.14 23.02 -19.69
N LEU A 334 4.24 23.78 -19.80
CA LEU A 334 5.46 23.57 -19.03
C LEU A 334 5.49 24.56 -17.87
N ALA A 335 5.50 24.07 -16.62
CA ALA A 335 5.76 24.89 -15.45
C ALA A 335 7.28 24.97 -15.23
N GLY A 336 7.93 26.04 -15.72
CA GLY A 336 9.38 26.23 -15.61
C GLY A 336 10.06 26.40 -16.96
N THR A 337 11.34 26.04 -17.03
CA THR A 337 12.19 26.14 -18.22
C THR A 337 12.48 24.77 -18.84
N LEU A 338 12.65 24.73 -20.17
CA LEU A 338 13.25 23.60 -20.88
C LEU A 338 14.69 23.97 -21.21
N GLU A 339 15.65 23.29 -20.60
CA GLU A 339 17.08 23.51 -20.85
C GLU A 339 17.60 22.54 -21.91
N ILE A 340 18.22 23.09 -22.96
CA ILE A 340 18.90 22.30 -23.98
C ILE A 340 20.36 22.12 -23.54
N ALA A 341 20.73 20.87 -23.23
CA ALA A 341 22.05 20.54 -22.73
C ALA A 341 23.13 20.52 -23.82
N GLU A 342 22.76 20.16 -25.05
CA GLU A 342 23.70 20.10 -26.18
C GLU A 342 24.21 21.50 -26.54
N ILE A 343 25.53 21.70 -26.43
CA ILE A 343 26.21 22.93 -26.85
C ILE A 343 26.90 22.67 -28.18
N ALA A 344 26.59 23.47 -29.20
CA ALA A 344 27.20 23.41 -30.51
C ALA A 344 27.57 24.82 -31.01
N ALA A 345 28.41 24.90 -32.04
CA ALA A 345 28.73 26.14 -32.73
C ALA A 345 27.96 26.22 -34.06
N ALA A 346 27.44 27.40 -34.39
CA ALA A 346 26.86 27.63 -35.72
C ALA A 346 27.88 27.31 -36.82
N GLY A 347 27.41 26.67 -37.90
CA GLY A 347 28.25 26.24 -39.03
C GLY A 347 29.01 24.92 -38.81
N ALA A 348 29.01 24.37 -37.59
CA ALA A 348 29.60 23.05 -37.33
C ALA A 348 28.72 21.91 -37.87
N ALA A 349 29.34 20.77 -38.17
CA ALA A 349 28.61 19.59 -38.64
C ALA A 349 27.70 19.01 -37.54
N CYS A 350 26.53 18.52 -37.94
CA CYS A 350 25.57 17.84 -37.08
C CYS A 350 25.06 16.56 -37.74
N VAL A 351 24.76 15.53 -36.94
CA VAL A 351 24.49 14.18 -37.46
C VAL A 351 23.05 14.00 -37.90
N ARG A 352 22.09 14.53 -37.15
CA ARG A 352 20.65 14.29 -37.36
C ARG A 352 19.89 15.58 -37.58
N ASN A 353 19.44 15.81 -38.81
CA ASN A 353 18.57 16.93 -39.16
C ASN A 353 17.35 16.98 -38.23
N GLY A 354 17.00 18.19 -37.76
CA GLY A 354 15.93 18.43 -36.79
C GLY A 354 16.37 18.34 -35.33
N SER A 355 17.61 17.94 -35.03
CA SER A 355 18.15 18.05 -33.66
C SER A 355 18.22 19.52 -33.24
N ILE A 356 18.06 19.77 -31.95
CA ILE A 356 18.13 21.10 -31.35
C ILE A 356 19.36 21.17 -30.41
N ALA A 357 20.05 22.29 -30.44
CA ALA A 357 21.20 22.59 -29.59
C ALA A 357 21.18 24.09 -29.22
N ARG A 358 22.15 24.54 -28.45
CA ARG A 358 22.39 25.97 -28.23
C ARG A 358 23.87 26.32 -28.38
N GLU A 359 24.16 27.58 -28.64
CA GLU A 359 25.51 28.13 -28.44
C GLU A 359 25.77 28.39 -26.95
N VAL A 360 27.03 28.66 -26.60
CA VAL A 360 27.47 28.91 -25.21
C VAL A 360 26.74 30.09 -24.56
N ASP A 361 26.33 31.07 -25.37
CA ASP A 361 25.56 32.26 -24.98
C ASP A 361 24.04 32.00 -24.89
N GLY A 362 23.57 30.80 -25.23
CA GLY A 362 22.16 30.42 -25.18
C GLY A 362 21.40 30.58 -26.51
N LYS A 363 22.06 30.98 -27.61
CA LYS A 363 21.42 31.09 -28.92
C LYS A 363 20.93 29.73 -29.41
N PHE A 364 19.67 29.64 -29.82
CA PHE A 364 19.08 28.39 -30.29
C PHE A 364 19.63 27.98 -31.66
N LEU A 365 20.02 26.70 -31.77
CA LEU A 365 20.48 26.07 -33.00
C LEU A 365 19.55 24.92 -33.39
N SER A 366 19.34 24.77 -34.69
CA SER A 366 18.69 23.61 -35.29
C SER A 366 19.61 22.98 -36.33
N CYS A 367 19.76 21.66 -36.28
CA CYS A 367 20.52 20.92 -37.27
C CYS A 367 19.74 20.89 -38.60
N GLN A 368 20.28 21.51 -39.64
CA GLN A 368 19.67 21.63 -40.96
C GLN A 368 20.69 21.20 -42.02
N ALA A 369 20.32 20.24 -42.87
CA ALA A 369 21.18 19.70 -43.92
C ALA A 369 22.60 19.29 -43.44
N GLY A 370 22.70 18.73 -42.22
CA GLY A 370 23.96 18.27 -41.63
C GLY A 370 24.82 19.37 -41.02
N VAL A 371 24.29 20.59 -40.87
CA VAL A 371 24.99 21.73 -40.26
C VAL A 371 24.13 22.36 -39.16
N TRP A 372 24.75 22.77 -38.07
CA TRP A 372 24.09 23.55 -37.02
C TRP A 372 23.79 24.96 -37.51
N THR A 373 22.52 25.30 -37.66
CA THR A 373 22.05 26.59 -38.14
C THR A 373 21.34 27.34 -37.02
N ALA A 374 21.67 28.61 -36.82
CA ALA A 374 20.97 29.44 -35.85
C ALA A 374 19.52 29.69 -36.26
N ALA A 375 18.59 29.62 -35.29
CA ALA A 375 17.25 30.16 -35.51
C ALA A 375 17.36 31.69 -35.62
N GLY A 376 17.19 32.20 -36.84
CA GLY A 376 17.43 33.60 -37.17
C GLY A 376 16.56 34.57 -36.39
N GLY A 377 17.19 35.40 -35.57
CA GLY A 377 16.61 36.67 -35.14
C GLY A 377 16.58 37.64 -36.32
N GLY A 378 15.45 37.67 -37.03
CA GLY A 378 14.99 38.65 -38.02
C GLY A 378 16.06 39.36 -38.85
N GLY A 379 16.35 38.84 -40.05
CA GLY A 379 17.15 39.52 -41.07
C GLY A 379 18.14 38.60 -41.75
N GLU A 380 18.26 38.72 -43.07
CA GLU A 380 19.38 38.13 -43.81
C GLU A 380 20.67 38.88 -43.48
N ALA A 381 21.80 38.17 -43.50
CA ALA A 381 23.10 38.79 -43.28
C ALA A 381 23.35 39.93 -44.27
N GLY A 382 23.90 41.05 -43.77
CA GLY A 382 24.07 42.27 -44.57
C GLY A 382 22.85 43.20 -44.61
N MET A 383 21.72 42.82 -43.98
CA MET A 383 20.58 43.73 -43.79
C MET A 383 20.95 44.87 -42.84
N TYR A 384 20.54 46.09 -43.18
CA TYR A 384 20.67 47.26 -42.29
C TYR A 384 19.33 47.62 -41.66
N ALA A 385 19.32 47.88 -40.36
CA ALA A 385 18.14 48.32 -39.61
C ALA A 385 18.51 49.43 -38.62
N PHE A 386 17.49 50.18 -38.18
CA PHE A 386 17.64 51.31 -37.28
C PHE A 386 17.01 51.00 -35.92
N PHE A 387 17.73 51.28 -34.84
CA PHE A 387 17.35 50.96 -33.47
C PHE A 387 17.34 52.22 -32.59
N ASP A 388 16.31 52.36 -31.76
CA ASP A 388 16.22 53.42 -30.73
C ASP A 388 17.03 53.03 -29.48
N ARG A 389 18.34 52.83 -29.67
CA ARG A 389 19.29 52.32 -28.67
C ARG A 389 20.69 52.86 -28.95
N ALA A 390 21.53 52.91 -27.91
CA ALA A 390 22.92 53.35 -28.04
C ALA A 390 23.88 52.27 -28.58
N THR A 391 23.50 51.00 -28.51
CA THR A 391 24.28 49.85 -28.99
C THR A 391 23.42 48.92 -29.82
N CYS A 392 24.06 48.24 -30.78
CA CYS A 392 23.38 47.25 -31.61
C CYS A 392 22.98 46.02 -30.77
N PRO A 393 21.81 45.41 -31.02
CA PRO A 393 21.44 44.15 -30.39
C PRO A 393 22.37 43.00 -30.81
N ASP A 394 22.30 41.88 -30.09
CA ASP A 394 23.12 40.70 -30.39
C ASP A 394 22.89 40.18 -31.82
N GLY A 395 23.99 39.84 -32.50
CA GLY A 395 24.01 39.45 -33.91
C GLY A 395 23.87 40.63 -34.88
N TRP A 396 24.15 41.85 -34.43
CA TRP A 396 24.20 43.06 -35.24
C TRP A 396 25.43 43.91 -34.91
N VAL A 397 26.02 44.55 -35.91
CA VAL A 397 27.18 45.45 -35.76
C VAL A 397 26.84 46.87 -36.18
N ALA A 398 27.47 47.85 -35.54
CA ALA A 398 27.24 49.27 -35.85
C ALA A 398 27.66 49.59 -37.29
N ALA A 399 26.78 50.25 -38.04
CA ALA A 399 27.04 50.72 -39.40
C ALA A 399 27.88 52.00 -39.38
N ASN A 400 29.16 51.85 -39.02
CA ASN A 400 30.09 52.95 -38.74
C ASN A 400 31.31 52.96 -39.67
N GLY A 401 31.27 52.20 -40.77
CA GLY A 401 32.38 52.10 -41.73
C GLY A 401 33.47 51.10 -41.34
N THR A 402 33.33 50.42 -40.20
CA THR A 402 34.25 49.35 -39.76
C THR A 402 33.60 47.98 -39.93
N ASN A 403 34.39 46.90 -39.82
CA ASN A 403 33.89 45.51 -39.91
C ASN A 403 33.08 45.22 -41.19
N GLY A 404 33.46 45.84 -42.31
CA GLY A 404 32.78 45.67 -43.60
C GLY A 404 31.43 46.39 -43.73
N THR A 405 31.04 47.20 -42.73
CA THR A 405 29.80 47.99 -42.78
C THR A 405 29.97 49.29 -43.59
N ARG A 406 28.86 49.85 -44.07
CA ARG A 406 28.81 51.25 -44.55
C ARG A 406 28.73 52.18 -43.34
N ASP A 407 29.36 53.34 -43.43
CA ASP A 407 29.16 54.39 -42.43
C ASP A 407 27.85 55.13 -42.74
N LEU A 408 26.83 54.90 -41.92
CA LEU A 408 25.49 55.49 -42.09
C LEU A 408 25.19 56.55 -41.03
N ARG A 409 26.19 56.95 -40.24
CA ARG A 409 26.00 57.94 -39.17
C ARG A 409 25.76 59.32 -39.78
N GLY A 410 24.55 59.84 -39.57
CA GLY A 410 24.14 61.16 -40.11
C GLY A 410 23.63 61.14 -41.54
N GLU A 411 23.62 59.97 -42.20
CA GLU A 411 23.21 59.83 -43.60
C GLU A 411 21.70 59.61 -43.74
N PHE A 412 21.11 60.16 -44.79
CA PHE A 412 19.76 59.80 -45.24
C PHE A 412 19.83 58.65 -46.25
N ILE A 413 19.01 57.62 -46.05
CA ILE A 413 18.97 56.47 -46.96
C ILE A 413 17.99 56.72 -48.10
N ARG A 414 18.42 56.42 -49.32
CA ARG A 414 17.61 56.46 -50.54
C ARG A 414 17.57 55.09 -51.22
N GLY A 415 16.50 54.84 -51.96
CA GLY A 415 16.42 53.65 -52.82
C GLY A 415 17.45 53.73 -53.95
N TRP A 416 18.16 52.64 -54.20
CA TRP A 416 19.03 52.52 -55.39
C TRP A 416 18.16 52.40 -56.64
N ASP A 417 18.52 53.14 -57.70
CA ASP A 417 17.88 53.05 -59.00
C ASP A 417 18.29 51.75 -59.72
N ALA A 418 17.64 50.66 -59.34
CA ALA A 418 17.81 49.32 -59.91
C ALA A 418 17.14 49.18 -61.29
N GLY A 419 17.44 50.10 -62.22
CA GLY A 419 17.02 50.03 -63.63
C GLY A 419 15.79 50.87 -64.01
N ARG A 420 15.28 51.74 -63.15
CA ARG A 420 14.15 52.65 -63.46
C ARG A 420 14.62 53.87 -64.27
N GLY A 421 15.89 54.28 -64.14
CA GLY A 421 16.51 55.34 -64.95
C GLY A 421 16.28 56.77 -64.45
N VAL A 422 15.79 56.94 -63.22
CA VAL A 422 15.60 58.26 -62.57
C VAL A 422 16.92 58.79 -62.00
N ASP A 423 17.79 57.90 -61.57
CA ASP A 423 19.08 58.18 -60.93
C ASP A 423 20.21 57.30 -61.48
N SER A 424 20.23 57.14 -62.81
CA SER A 424 21.10 56.20 -63.53
C SER A 424 22.60 56.46 -63.38
N ALA A 425 23.00 57.69 -63.01
CA ALA A 425 24.40 58.07 -62.85
C ALA A 425 25.03 57.55 -61.55
N ARG A 426 24.28 56.88 -60.66
CA ARG A 426 24.77 56.48 -59.33
C ARG A 426 24.58 54.98 -59.05
N GLY A 427 25.63 54.37 -58.50
CA GLY A 427 25.65 52.96 -58.11
C GLY A 427 25.14 52.70 -56.69
N LEU A 428 24.88 51.42 -56.37
CA LEU A 428 24.48 50.98 -55.03
C LEU A 428 25.53 51.38 -53.98
N GLY A 429 25.09 52.07 -52.93
CA GLY A 429 25.96 52.47 -51.83
C GLY A 429 26.84 53.70 -52.08
N SER A 430 26.58 54.43 -53.17
CA SER A 430 27.18 55.75 -53.39
C SER A 430 26.58 56.80 -52.44
N SER A 431 27.43 57.71 -51.94
CA SER A 431 27.02 58.86 -51.13
C SER A 431 26.73 60.08 -52.00
N GLN A 432 25.93 61.00 -51.47
CA GLN A 432 25.63 62.29 -52.08
C GLN A 432 25.63 63.36 -51.00
N LEU A 433 26.19 64.52 -51.31
CA LEU A 433 26.04 65.70 -50.44
C LEU A 433 24.62 66.25 -50.53
N ASP A 434 24.23 67.05 -49.53
CA ASP A 434 22.99 67.79 -49.58
C ASP A 434 22.97 68.73 -50.79
N ALA A 435 21.80 68.86 -51.41
CA ALA A 435 21.59 69.74 -52.52
C ALA A 435 20.21 70.37 -52.41
N LEU A 436 20.16 71.70 -52.57
CA LEU A 436 18.92 72.42 -52.80
C LEU A 436 18.74 72.62 -54.30
N GLN A 437 17.49 72.56 -54.78
CA GLN A 437 17.21 73.01 -56.14
C GLN A 437 17.67 74.46 -56.32
N GLN A 438 18.15 74.78 -57.52
CA GLN A 438 18.58 76.13 -57.85
C GLN A 438 17.43 77.12 -57.59
N ILE A 439 17.67 78.09 -56.70
CA ILE A 439 16.77 79.23 -56.53
C ILE A 439 17.22 80.30 -57.52
N THR A 440 16.40 80.54 -58.54
CA THR A 440 16.66 81.59 -59.52
C THR A 440 15.77 82.81 -59.25
N GLY A 441 16.32 83.99 -59.51
CA GLY A 441 15.61 85.26 -59.44
C GLY A 441 16.42 86.33 -60.16
N THR A 442 15.73 87.25 -60.85
CA THR A 442 16.37 88.38 -61.53
C THR A 442 15.83 89.68 -60.95
N PHE A 443 16.73 90.62 -60.68
CA PHE A 443 16.35 92.01 -60.41
C PHE A 443 16.65 92.84 -61.65
N HIS A 444 15.71 93.71 -62.04
CA HIS A 444 15.89 94.66 -63.14
C HIS A 444 16.28 96.03 -62.55
N ASN A 445 17.13 96.77 -63.28
CA ASN A 445 17.75 98.03 -62.84
C ASN A 445 16.74 99.08 -62.33
N PHE A 446 17.14 99.82 -61.28
CA PHE A 446 16.42 100.99 -60.78
C PHE A 446 16.82 102.24 -61.58
N GLU A 447 15.93 102.77 -62.40
CA GLU A 447 16.01 104.18 -62.84
C GLU A 447 15.31 105.12 -61.85
N GLU A 448 14.66 104.58 -60.81
CA GLU A 448 13.94 105.34 -59.77
C GLU A 448 14.19 104.73 -58.38
N PRO A 449 14.27 105.54 -57.31
CA PRO A 449 14.42 105.02 -55.95
C PRO A 449 13.12 104.39 -55.45
N PHE A 450 13.24 103.49 -54.48
CA PHE A 450 12.16 102.79 -53.76
C PHE A 450 11.66 101.51 -54.42
N GLY A 451 12.09 100.38 -53.84
CA GLY A 451 11.33 99.13 -53.83
C GLY A 451 11.58 98.46 -52.48
N SER A 452 10.60 98.49 -51.58
CA SER A 452 10.64 97.74 -50.33
C SER A 452 10.74 96.24 -50.63
N GLY A 453 11.78 95.58 -50.13
CA GLY A 453 11.89 94.13 -50.23
C GLY A 453 10.83 93.44 -49.35
N TRP A 454 10.08 92.48 -49.91
CA TRP A 454 9.12 91.65 -49.19
C TRP A 454 9.49 90.17 -49.33
N GLY A 455 9.29 89.40 -48.28
CA GLY A 455 9.68 87.99 -48.25
C GLY A 455 11.20 87.76 -48.11
N ALA A 456 11.76 86.85 -48.91
CA ALA A 456 13.19 86.48 -48.88
C ALA A 456 14.14 87.61 -49.35
N PHE A 457 13.61 88.66 -49.96
CA PHE A 457 14.39 89.82 -50.37
C PHE A 457 14.18 90.96 -49.37
N ALA A 458 15.27 91.60 -48.95
CA ALA A 458 15.25 92.81 -48.15
C ALA A 458 16.15 93.87 -48.80
N GLY A 459 15.72 95.12 -48.75
CA GLY A 459 16.49 96.25 -49.27
C GLY A 459 16.40 97.43 -48.30
N GLN A 460 17.53 98.06 -48.04
CA GLN A 460 17.61 99.31 -47.29
C GLN A 460 17.96 100.43 -48.27
N SER A 461 17.06 101.40 -48.44
CA SER A 461 17.37 102.60 -49.23
C SER A 461 18.08 103.61 -48.33
N PRO A 462 19.35 103.97 -48.60
CA PRO A 462 19.94 105.13 -47.96
C PRO A 462 19.19 106.36 -48.50
N GLY A 463 18.57 107.12 -47.61
CA GLY A 463 17.62 108.18 -47.95
C GLY A 463 18.00 109.05 -49.16
N SER A 464 16.98 109.47 -49.89
CA SER A 464 17.10 110.35 -51.05
C SER A 464 17.57 111.76 -50.67
N ARG A 465 18.49 112.35 -51.43
CA ARG A 465 18.78 113.79 -51.38
C ARG A 465 18.26 114.43 -52.67
N TRP A 466 17.32 115.35 -52.54
CA TRP A 466 16.84 116.20 -53.65
C TRP A 466 17.79 117.37 -53.85
N TYR A 467 18.41 117.49 -55.03
CA TYR A 467 19.21 118.66 -55.39
C TYR A 467 18.86 119.12 -56.82
N GLY A 468 18.41 120.37 -56.96
CA GLY A 468 18.27 121.03 -58.28
C GLY A 468 17.33 120.35 -59.28
N GLY A 469 16.23 119.73 -58.84
CA GLY A 469 15.23 119.15 -59.74
C GLY A 469 15.62 117.81 -60.40
N SER A 470 16.75 117.21 -60.02
CA SER A 470 17.10 115.85 -60.42
C SER A 470 17.39 114.96 -59.21
N TYR A 471 16.95 113.71 -59.31
CA TYR A 471 17.11 112.72 -58.28
C TYR A 471 18.47 112.02 -58.41
N TYR A 472 19.30 112.09 -57.36
CA TYR A 472 20.57 111.36 -57.32
C TYR A 472 20.54 110.36 -56.15
N PRO A 473 20.65 109.03 -56.40
CA PRO A 473 20.85 108.09 -55.32
C PRO A 473 22.20 108.38 -54.66
N SER A 474 22.20 108.60 -53.35
CA SER A 474 23.39 109.02 -52.60
C SER A 474 24.37 107.88 -52.30
N ALA A 475 23.98 106.63 -52.59
CA ALA A 475 24.79 105.42 -52.45
C ALA A 475 24.14 104.25 -53.23
N PRO A 476 24.89 103.17 -53.56
CA PRO A 476 24.33 101.96 -54.16
C PRO A 476 23.26 101.33 -53.26
N VAL A 477 22.16 100.88 -53.85
CA VAL A 477 21.11 100.12 -53.16
C VAL A 477 21.57 98.68 -52.99
N TYR A 478 21.69 98.23 -51.74
CA TYR A 478 21.96 96.82 -51.45
C TYR A 478 20.63 96.07 -51.29
N MET A 479 20.41 95.07 -52.14
CA MET A 479 19.39 94.06 -51.93
C MET A 479 20.05 92.79 -51.42
N THR A 480 19.59 92.30 -50.28
CA THR A 480 20.03 91.03 -49.71
C THR A 480 18.96 89.98 -49.98
N PHE A 481 19.39 88.85 -50.53
CA PHE A 481 18.59 87.63 -50.51
C PHE A 481 18.92 86.85 -49.24
N ASP A 482 17.89 86.66 -48.40
CA ASP A 482 17.94 85.81 -47.21
C ASP A 482 16.65 85.00 -47.13
N SER A 483 16.73 83.72 -47.47
CA SER A 483 15.61 82.80 -47.42
C SER A 483 15.07 82.58 -46.00
N ALA A 484 15.89 82.78 -44.96
CA ALA A 484 15.49 82.65 -43.55
C ALA A 484 14.37 83.61 -43.13
N ARG A 485 14.12 84.65 -43.93
CA ARG A 485 13.05 85.62 -43.70
C ARG A 485 11.65 85.06 -43.92
N VAL A 486 11.52 83.97 -44.69
CA VAL A 486 10.24 83.32 -45.04
C VAL A 486 10.24 81.81 -44.87
N THR A 487 11.39 81.20 -44.62
CA THR A 487 11.51 79.77 -44.36
C THR A 487 12.23 79.51 -43.04
N ARG A 488 12.07 78.30 -42.50
CA ARG A 488 12.95 77.83 -41.43
C ARG A 488 14.32 77.53 -42.04
N SER A 489 15.34 78.27 -41.64
CA SER A 489 16.72 78.05 -42.07
C SER A 489 17.54 77.31 -41.01
N ALA A 490 18.60 76.64 -41.47
CA ALA A 490 19.62 76.01 -40.65
C ALA A 490 20.95 76.05 -41.44
N ALA A 491 22.07 75.73 -40.79
CA ALA A 491 23.37 75.65 -41.45
C ALA A 491 23.49 74.48 -42.46
N GLU A 492 22.56 73.54 -42.42
CA GLU A 492 22.48 72.35 -43.28
C GLU A 492 21.04 72.21 -43.81
N THR A 493 20.90 71.79 -45.07
CA THR A 493 19.60 71.52 -45.69
C THR A 493 19.07 70.16 -45.23
N ARG A 494 18.03 70.14 -44.38
CA ARG A 494 17.44 68.88 -43.89
C ARG A 494 15.93 68.94 -43.64
N GLY A 495 15.28 67.79 -43.77
CA GLY A 495 13.93 67.58 -43.26
C GLY A 495 13.89 67.45 -41.72
N ARG A 496 12.68 67.39 -41.15
CA ARG A 496 12.53 66.92 -39.77
C ARG A 496 12.92 65.45 -39.70
N ASN A 497 13.79 65.10 -38.75
CA ASN A 497 14.30 63.73 -38.60
C ASN A 497 14.46 63.38 -37.12
N VAL A 498 14.64 62.08 -36.86
CA VAL A 498 14.99 61.49 -35.57
C VAL A 498 16.22 60.63 -35.80
N ALA A 499 17.21 60.73 -34.93
CA ALA A 499 18.43 59.92 -35.01
C ALA A 499 18.20 58.56 -34.33
N LEU A 500 18.46 57.49 -35.07
CA LEU A 500 18.46 56.11 -34.60
C LEU A 500 19.80 55.46 -34.94
N LEU A 501 20.24 54.48 -34.16
CA LEU A 501 21.47 53.76 -34.44
C LEU A 501 21.27 52.79 -35.61
N ALA A 502 22.03 52.98 -36.67
CA ALA A 502 22.07 52.05 -37.79
C ALA A 502 22.97 50.84 -37.44
N CYS A 503 22.45 49.63 -37.64
CA CYS A 503 23.20 48.39 -37.46
C CYS A 503 23.02 47.46 -38.66
N MET A 504 24.06 46.70 -39.00
CA MET A 504 24.06 45.65 -40.01
C MET A 504 23.98 44.28 -39.35
N LYS A 505 23.15 43.38 -39.89
CA LYS A 505 23.03 41.99 -39.43
C LYS A 505 24.31 41.22 -39.76
N GLU A 506 24.90 40.57 -38.74
CA GLU A 506 26.05 39.69 -38.92
C GLU A 506 25.65 38.36 -39.60
N LEU A 507 26.62 37.68 -40.21
CA LEU A 507 26.46 36.36 -40.84
C LEU A 507 26.16 35.24 -39.85
#